data_AF-A0A3B8MXC7-F1
#
_entry.id   AF-A0A3B8MXC7-F1
#
_cell.length_a   1.000
_cell.length_b   1.000
_cell.length_c   1.000
_cell.angle_alpha   90.00
_cell.angle_beta   90.00
_cell.angle_gamma   90.00
#
_symmetry.space_group_name_H-M   'P 1'
#
loop_
_entity.id
_entity.type
_entity.pdbx_description
1 polymer ?
#
loop_
_entity_poly.entity_id
_entity_poly.type
_entity_poly.pdbx_seq_one_letter_code
_entity_poly.pdbx_strand_id
1 'polypeptide(L)'
;MPNYKTVLLDLDGTLVDSAPGIVSTIAFTLEQMGVPVPTMMDLLRWIGPPLPESFHTFAGLDKKATAEALVIYRARYLDVGV
;
A
#
# COMPACT_ATOMS: atom_id res chain seq x y z
N MET A 1 -26.85 -26.25 -3.13
CA MET A 1 -25.58 -25.49 -3.23
C MET A 1 -24.52 -26.42 -3.78
N PRO A 2 -23.68 -25.99 -4.73
CA PRO A 2 -22.56 -26.81 -5.22
C PRO A 2 -21.60 -27.14 -4.07
N ASN A 3 -21.08 -28.38 -4.06
CA ASN A 3 -20.16 -28.87 -3.05
C ASN A 3 -18.72 -28.61 -3.52
N TYR A 4 -18.11 -27.51 -3.05
CA TYR A 4 -16.74 -27.15 -3.40
C TYR A 4 -15.73 -27.94 -2.54
N LYS A 5 -14.78 -28.61 -3.19
CA LYS A 5 -13.69 -29.35 -2.50
C LYS A 5 -12.49 -28.46 -2.15
N THR A 6 -12.36 -27.32 -2.81
CA THR A 6 -11.24 -26.38 -2.65
C THR A 6 -11.76 -24.95 -2.78
N VAL A 7 -11.30 -24.07 -1.90
CA VAL A 7 -11.59 -22.62 -1.93
C VAL A 7 -10.25 -21.88 -1.79
N LEU A 8 -10.01 -20.92 -2.67
CA LEU A 8 -8.92 -19.96 -2.52
C LEU A 8 -9.49 -18.67 -1.96
N LEU A 9 -8.82 -18.12 -0.97
CA LEU A 9 -9.20 -16.86 -0.33
C LEU A 9 -8.05 -15.89 -0.55
N ASP A 10 -8.39 -14.70 -1.04
CA ASP A 10 -7.50 -13.56 -0.98
C ASP A 10 -7.46 -13.02 0.47
N LEU A 11 -6.44 -12.25 0.81
CA LEU A 11 -6.27 -11.70 2.15
C LEU A 11 -6.86 -10.29 2.24
N ASP A 12 -6.23 -9.35 1.53
CA ASP A 12 -6.54 -7.92 1.59
C ASP A 12 -7.90 -7.63 0.95
N GLY A 13 -8.81 -7.03 1.69
CA GLY A 13 -10.18 -6.74 1.24
C GLY A 13 -11.10 -7.96 1.12
N THR A 14 -10.61 -9.17 1.42
CA THR A 14 -11.42 -10.40 1.47
C THR A 14 -11.54 -10.95 2.89
N LEU A 15 -10.41 -11.18 3.56
CA LEU A 15 -10.37 -11.64 4.95
C LEU A 15 -10.10 -10.51 5.95
N VAL A 16 -9.33 -9.51 5.53
CA VAL A 16 -8.89 -8.39 6.37
C VAL A 16 -9.20 -7.08 5.68
N ASP A 17 -9.81 -6.14 6.40
CA ASP A 17 -9.91 -4.74 5.96
C ASP A 17 -8.57 -4.02 6.23
N SER A 18 -7.58 -4.31 5.40
CA SER A 18 -6.21 -3.78 5.53
C SER A 18 -6.05 -2.38 4.95
N ALA A 19 -7.08 -1.83 4.28
CA ALA A 19 -7.01 -0.54 3.61
C ALA A 19 -6.59 0.61 4.55
N PRO A 20 -7.10 0.74 5.79
CA PRO A 20 -6.66 1.80 6.70
C PRO A 20 -5.16 1.72 7.06
N GLY A 21 -4.64 0.50 7.27
CA GLY A 21 -3.23 0.26 7.58
C GLY A 21 -2.32 0.56 6.39
N ILE A 22 -2.71 0.10 5.19
CA ILE A 22 -1.97 0.38 3.96
C ILE A 22 -1.94 1.89 3.68
N VAL A 23 -3.09 2.56 3.70
CA VAL A 23 -3.19 3.99 3.38
C VAL A 23 -2.40 4.85 4.36
N SER A 24 -2.49 4.58 5.66
CA SER A 24 -1.73 5.33 6.68
C SER A 24 -0.22 5.11 6.53
N THR A 25 0.21 3.91 6.14
CA THR A 25 1.63 3.60 5.87
C THR A 25 2.13 4.32 4.61
N ILE A 26 1.33 4.39 3.54
CA ILE A 26 1.68 5.17 2.34
C ILE A 26 1.81 6.65 2.70
N ALA A 27 0.82 7.22 3.40
CA ALA A 27 0.85 8.61 3.82
C ALA A 27 2.13 8.93 4.63
N PHE A 28 2.43 8.13 5.65
CA PHE A 28 3.66 8.26 6.43
C PHE A 28 4.92 8.19 5.56
N THR A 29 4.96 7.26 4.60
CA THR A 29 6.11 7.12 3.70
C THR A 29 6.30 8.38 2.85
N LEU A 30 5.22 8.94 2.29
CA LEU A 30 5.27 10.17 1.50
C LEU A 30 5.72 11.37 2.35
N GLU A 31 5.27 11.46 3.61
CA GLU A 31 5.75 12.47 4.56
C GLU A 31 7.26 12.36 4.80
N GLN A 32 7.77 11.15 5.04
CA GLN A 32 9.21 10.93 5.26
C GLN A 32 10.05 11.23 4.02
N MET A 33 9.52 10.94 2.83
CA MET A 33 10.15 11.27 1.55
C MET A 33 10.09 12.77 1.22
N GLY A 34 9.38 13.58 2.01
CA GLY A 34 9.24 15.02 1.80
C GLY A 34 8.44 15.38 0.54
N VAL A 35 7.55 14.48 0.09
CA VAL A 35 6.70 14.69 -1.09
C VAL A 35 5.26 14.99 -0.69
N PRO A 36 4.45 15.62 -1.58
CA PRO A 36 3.05 15.90 -1.29
C PRO A 36 2.27 14.64 -0.90
N VAL A 37 1.48 14.74 0.17
CA VAL A 37 0.62 13.65 0.66
C VAL A 37 -0.80 13.90 0.13
N PRO A 38 -1.35 13.02 -0.73
CA PRO A 38 -2.73 13.11 -1.19
C PRO A 38 -3.73 12.90 -0.05
N THR A 39 -5.01 13.13 -0.34
CA THR A 39 -6.06 12.80 0.63
C THR A 39 -6.15 11.28 0.85
N MET A 40 -6.66 10.85 2.01
CA MET A 40 -6.86 9.43 2.30
C MET A 40 -7.73 8.73 1.24
N MET A 41 -8.70 9.45 0.66
CA MET A 41 -9.56 8.93 -0.40
C MET A 41 -8.80 8.72 -1.72
N ASP A 42 -7.86 9.60 -2.05
CA ASP A 42 -7.02 9.45 -3.25
C ASP A 42 -5.99 8.32 -3.09
N LEU A 43 -5.50 8.13 -1.86
CA LEU A 43 -4.59 7.04 -1.52
C LEU A 43 -5.21 5.64 -1.68
N LEU A 44 -6.54 5.51 -1.67
CA LEU A 44 -7.20 4.22 -1.94
C LEU A 44 -6.87 3.68 -3.34
N ARG A 45 -6.57 4.56 -4.31
CA ARG A 45 -6.20 4.14 -5.68
C ARG A 45 -4.83 3.46 -5.77
N TRP A 46 -4.05 3.56 -4.69
CA TRP A 46 -2.74 2.93 -4.59
C TRP A 46 -2.83 1.47 -4.13
N ILE A 47 -4.00 1.03 -3.65
CA ILE A 47 -4.26 -0.34 -3.22
C ILE A 47 -4.60 -1.19 -4.45
N GLY A 48 -3.88 -2.31 -4.62
CA GLY A 48 -4.07 -3.25 -5.73
C GLY A 48 -2.86 -3.33 -6.67
N PRO A 49 -2.40 -2.22 -7.27
CA PRO A 49 -1.18 -2.22 -8.08
C PRO A 49 0.06 -2.57 -7.26
N PRO A 50 1.15 -3.03 -7.91
CA PRO A 50 2.44 -3.18 -7.25
C PRO A 50 2.91 -1.84 -6.67
N LEU A 51 3.22 -1.83 -5.37
CA LEU A 51 3.61 -0.61 -4.64
C LEU A 51 4.73 0.22 -5.31
N PRO A 52 5.79 -0.37 -5.91
CA PRO A 52 6.80 0.42 -6.62
C PRO A 52 6.23 1.21 -7.81
N GLU A 53 5.26 0.62 -8.53
CA GLU A 53 4.58 1.25 -9.66
C GLU A 53 3.69 2.39 -9.17
N SER A 54 3.00 2.21 -8.04
CA SER A 54 2.21 3.27 -7.40
C SER A 54 3.07 4.47 -7.01
N PHE A 55 4.22 4.25 -6.36
CA PHE A 55 5.15 5.34 -6.02
C PHE A 55 5.70 6.08 -7.24
N HIS A 56 6.01 5.35 -8.31
CA HIS A 56 6.46 5.96 -9.55
C HIS A 56 5.35 6.76 -10.24
N THR A 57 4.17 6.16 -10.40
CA THR A 57 3.06 6.71 -11.18
C THR A 57 2.37 7.88 -10.48
N PHE A 58 2.13 7.75 -9.18
CA PHE A 58 1.31 8.71 -8.44
C PHE A 58 2.12 9.75 -7.66
N ALA A 59 3.35 9.43 -7.24
CA ALA A 59 4.26 10.39 -6.58
C ALA A 59 5.42 10.86 -7.47
N GLY A 60 5.54 10.35 -8.69
CA GLY A 60 6.59 10.78 -9.63
C GLY A 60 8.01 10.40 -9.18
N LEU A 61 8.15 9.44 -8.27
CA LEU A 61 9.45 9.03 -7.75
C LEU A 61 10.27 8.34 -8.84
N ASP A 62 11.56 8.66 -8.91
CA ASP A 62 12.50 7.91 -9.75
C ASP A 62 12.85 6.56 -9.11
N LYS A 63 13.60 5.71 -9.83
CA LYS A 63 13.96 4.37 -9.34
C LYS A 63 14.68 4.38 -7.99
N LYS A 64 15.51 5.39 -7.73
CA LYS A 64 16.28 5.47 -6.48
C LYS A 64 15.37 5.87 -5.32
N ALA A 65 14.56 6.91 -5.52
CA ALA A 65 13.60 7.38 -4.54
C ALA A 65 12.50 6.32 -4.27
N THR A 66 12.05 5.58 -5.29
CA THR A 66 11.12 4.46 -5.09
C THR A 66 11.73 3.36 -4.22
N ALA A 67 13.01 3.01 -4.42
CA ALA A 67 13.68 2.01 -3.58
C ALA A 67 13.76 2.46 -2.11
N GLU A 68 14.04 3.74 -1.87
CA GLU A 68 14.05 4.33 -0.52
C GLU A 68 12.65 4.33 0.11
N ALA A 69 11.64 4.76 -0.63
CA ALA A 69 10.24 4.75 -0.18
C ALA A 69 9.78 3.33 0.22
N LEU A 70 10.18 2.30 -0.54
CA LEU A 70 9.84 0.90 -0.20
C LEU A 70 10.48 0.42 1.10
N VAL A 71 11.69 0.88 1.42
CA VAL A 71 12.34 0.55 2.70
C VAL A 71 11.57 1.17 3.86
N ILE A 72 11.22 2.46 3.75
CA ILE A 72 10.45 3.18 4.77
C ILE A 72 9.07 2.55 4.94
N TYR A 73 8.36 2.30 3.83
CA TYR A 73 7.05 1.68 3.83
C TYR A 73 7.07 0.33 4.55
N ARG A 74 8.01 -0.55 4.19
CA ARG A 74 8.10 -1.90 4.79
C ARG A 74 8.38 -1.85 6.28
N ALA A 75 9.28 -0.96 6.71
CA ALA A 75 9.58 -0.78 8.12
C ALA A 75 8.34 -0.31 8.90
N ARG A 76 7.60 0.65 8.35
CA ARG A 76 6.37 1.15 8.98
C ARG A 76 5.24 0.12 8.97
N TYR A 77 5.02 -0.59 7.87
CA TYR A 77 3.98 -1.61 7.75
C TYR A 77 4.21 -2.78 8.71
N LEU A 78 5.46 -3.15 8.99
CA LEU A 78 5.77 -4.20 9.97
C LEU A 78 5.50 -3.77 11.43
N ASP A 79 5.61 -2.48 11.71
CA ASP A 79 5.45 -1.92 13.06
C ASP A 79 3.97 -1.65 13.40
N VAL A 80 3.20 -1.14 12.44
CA VAL A 80 1.81 -0.68 12.67
C VAL A 80 0.80 -1.18 11.64
N GLY A 81 1.20 -2.01 10.68
CA GLY A 81 0.28 -2.62 9.72
C GLY A 81 -0.73 -3.53 10.40
N VAL A 82 -1.92 -3.61 9.81
CA VAL A 82 -3.03 -4.47 10.24
C VAL A 82 -2.78 -5.91 9.81
#